data_AF-A0A2V5YTD1-F1
#
_entry.id   AF-A0A2V5YTD1-F1
#
_cell.length_a   1.000
_cell.length_b   1.000
_cell.length_c   1.000
_cell.angle_alpha   90.00
_cell.angle_beta   90.00
_cell.angle_gamma   90.00
#
_symmetry.space_group_name_H-M   'P 1'
#
loop_
_entity.id
_entity.type
_entity.pdbx_description
1 polymer ?
#
loop_
_entity_poly.entity_id
_entity_poly.type
_entity_poly.pdbx_seq_one_letter_code
_entity_poly.pdbx_strand_id
1 'polypeptide(L)'
;MQTKLLTFLILPFVSVAFSDDFKTLAGKEYKNVTVSRVEPDGIVLTSKAGISKVYFTELPKDVQERFGYDPQKAGEYSAQQSAGFDQVRKQQEDTSRQKAEASQKENQSRAQQATRQNELRALQARYDELQRQEDGLLLRIGEAKQPGPTYRGGKNN
;
A
#
# COMPACT_ATOMS: atom_id res chain seq x y z
N MET A 1 -12.83 -36.59 -2.36
CA MET A 1 -12.98 -35.41 -3.23
C MET A 1 -11.91 -35.51 -4.32
N GLN A 2 -12.34 -35.51 -5.58
CA GLN A 2 -11.49 -35.78 -6.75
C GLN A 2 -10.61 -34.55 -7.06
N THR A 3 -9.31 -34.66 -6.84
CA THR A 3 -8.32 -33.66 -7.27
C THR A 3 -8.17 -33.74 -8.79
N LYS A 4 -8.76 -32.79 -9.51
CA LYS A 4 -8.57 -32.65 -10.96
C LYS A 4 -7.16 -32.13 -11.21
N LEU A 5 -6.29 -32.99 -11.73
CA LEU A 5 -4.98 -32.64 -12.25
C LEU A 5 -5.16 -31.65 -13.40
N LEU A 6 -4.67 -30.42 -13.25
CA LEU A 6 -4.65 -29.42 -14.31
C LEU A 6 -3.45 -29.73 -15.22
N THR A 7 -3.68 -30.54 -16.25
CA THR A 7 -2.65 -30.89 -17.24
C THR A 7 -2.36 -29.64 -18.09
N PHE A 8 -1.29 -28.91 -17.76
CA PHE A 8 -0.71 -27.92 -18.64
C PHE A 8 -0.17 -28.65 -19.88
N LEU A 9 -0.89 -28.54 -21.00
CA LEU A 9 -0.40 -28.96 -22.31
C LEU A 9 0.77 -28.03 -22.67
N ILE A 10 1.99 -28.49 -22.41
CA ILE A 10 3.22 -27.80 -22.81
C ILE A 10 3.27 -27.87 -24.34
N LEU A 11 2.84 -26.78 -24.99
CA LEU A 11 3.03 -26.59 -26.42
C LEU A 11 4.55 -26.57 -26.67
N PRO A 12 5.08 -27.35 -27.65
CA PRO A 12 6.49 -27.30 -27.98
C PRO A 12 6.87 -25.89 -28.44
N PHE A 13 7.69 -25.22 -27.64
CA PHE A 13 8.33 -23.95 -28.00
C PHE A 13 9.33 -24.22 -29.14
N VAL A 14 8.91 -23.97 -30.37
CA VAL A 14 9.85 -23.91 -31.49
C VAL A 14 10.59 -22.58 -31.40
N SER A 15 11.76 -22.59 -30.77
CA SER A 15 12.70 -21.47 -30.83
C SER A 15 13.33 -21.43 -32.23
N VAL A 16 12.73 -20.66 -33.13
CA VAL A 16 13.29 -20.39 -34.46
C VAL A 16 14.35 -19.29 -34.30
N ALA A 17 15.62 -19.69 -34.11
CA ALA A 17 16.73 -18.76 -34.01
C ALA A 17 17.24 -18.36 -35.41
N PHE A 18 16.56 -17.39 -36.04
CA PHE A 18 17.13 -16.62 -37.16
C PHE A 18 17.25 -15.16 -36.73
N SER A 19 18.37 -14.53 -37.11
CA SER A 19 18.51 -13.08 -37.01
C SER A 19 17.59 -12.47 -38.07
N ASP A 20 16.51 -11.84 -37.63
CA ASP A 20 15.53 -11.27 -38.54
C ASP A 20 15.68 -9.76 -38.65
N ASP A 21 15.53 -9.30 -39.89
CA ASP A 21 15.50 -7.89 -40.24
C ASP A 21 14.11 -7.57 -40.76
N PHE A 22 13.40 -6.66 -40.07
CA PHE A 22 12.09 -6.19 -40.51
C PHE A 22 11.82 -4.78 -39.99
N LYS A 23 10.85 -4.12 -40.61
CA LYS A 23 10.43 -2.77 -40.26
C LYS A 23 8.96 -2.81 -39.87
N THR A 24 8.61 -2.18 -38.76
CA THR A 24 7.21 -1.97 -38.36
C THR A 24 6.51 -1.04 -39.34
N LEU A 25 5.17 -1.04 -39.32
CA LEU A 25 4.35 -0.11 -40.10
C LEU A 25 4.65 1.37 -39.77
N ALA A 26 5.01 1.66 -38.51
CA ALA A 26 5.42 2.99 -38.06
C ALA A 26 6.87 3.37 -38.44
N GLY A 27 7.58 2.46 -39.08
CA GLY A 27 8.91 2.68 -39.62
C GLY A 27 10.07 2.41 -38.66
N LYS A 28 9.81 1.90 -37.45
CA LYS A 28 10.85 1.39 -36.56
C LYS A 28 11.47 0.15 -37.18
N GLU A 29 12.79 0.16 -37.31
CA GLU A 29 13.58 -0.91 -37.92
C GLU A 29 14.17 -1.82 -36.83
N TYR A 30 14.05 -3.12 -37.02
CA TYR A 30 14.67 -4.15 -36.20
C TYR A 30 15.71 -4.85 -37.06
N LYS A 31 16.96 -4.86 -36.59
CA LYS A 31 18.11 -5.47 -37.28
C LYS A 31 18.84 -6.43 -36.36
N ASN A 32 19.24 -7.57 -36.90
CA ASN A 32 19.98 -8.61 -36.16
C ASN A 32 19.29 -8.99 -34.83
N VAL A 33 17.96 -8.99 -34.81
CA VAL A 33 17.19 -9.40 -33.63
C VAL A 33 16.88 -10.87 -33.72
N THR A 34 16.86 -11.55 -32.57
CA THR A 34 16.44 -12.95 -32.50
C THR A 34 14.99 -13.00 -32.02
N VAL A 35 14.12 -13.68 -32.75
CA VAL A 35 12.77 -13.99 -32.25
C VAL A 35 12.90 -15.11 -31.22
N SER A 36 12.73 -14.77 -29.94
CA SER A 36 12.83 -15.74 -28.84
C SER A 36 11.52 -16.46 -28.56
N ARG A 37 10.39 -15.87 -28.96
CA ARG A 37 9.05 -16.46 -28.81
C ARG A 37 8.07 -15.82 -29.79
N VAL A 38 7.14 -16.63 -30.28
CA VAL A 38 5.94 -16.17 -30.96
C VAL A 38 4.75 -16.34 -30.00
N GLU A 39 4.06 -15.25 -29.71
CA GLU A 39 2.79 -15.22 -28.97
C GLU A 39 1.64 -14.98 -29.95
N PRO A 40 0.37 -15.30 -29.61
CA PRO A 40 -0.74 -15.12 -30.54
C PRO A 40 -0.92 -13.69 -31.07
N ASP A 41 -0.57 -12.69 -30.26
CA ASP A 41 -0.71 -11.26 -30.57
C ASP A 41 0.61 -10.58 -30.99
N GLY A 42 1.75 -11.27 -30.98
CA GLY A 42 3.02 -10.67 -31.38
C GLY A 42 4.25 -11.57 -31.24
N ILE A 43 5.41 -11.00 -31.54
CA ILE A 43 6.71 -11.66 -31.43
C ILE A 43 7.56 -11.04 -30.33
N VAL A 44 8.22 -11.86 -29.54
CA VAL A 44 9.18 -11.44 -28.54
C VAL A 44 10.57 -11.50 -29.15
N LEU A 45 11.22 -10.35 -29.16
CA LEU A 45 12.54 -10.14 -29.73
C LEU A 45 13.56 -10.05 -28.61
N THR A 46 14.70 -10.68 -28.82
CA THR A 46 15.89 -10.51 -28.00
C THR A 46 16.96 -9.81 -28.84
N SER A 47 17.51 -8.73 -28.30
CA SER A 47 18.57 -7.94 -28.92
C SER A 47 19.66 -7.61 -27.89
N LYS A 48 20.75 -6.98 -28.34
CA LYS A 48 21.78 -6.44 -27.43
C LYS A 48 21.22 -5.40 -26.44
N ALA A 49 20.11 -4.73 -26.78
CA ALA A 49 19.47 -3.74 -25.92
C ALA A 49 18.47 -4.36 -24.92
N GLY A 50 18.20 -5.67 -25.03
CA GLY A 50 17.26 -6.37 -24.17
C GLY A 50 16.12 -7.05 -24.94
N ILE A 51 15.07 -7.39 -24.19
CA ILE A 51 13.91 -8.13 -24.66
C ILE A 51 12.76 -7.15 -24.92
N SER A 52 12.14 -7.23 -26.09
CA SER A 52 10.97 -6.41 -26.44
C SER A 52 9.92 -7.22 -27.18
N LYS A 53 8.66 -7.06 -26.81
CA LYS A 53 7.53 -7.58 -27.60
C LYS A 53 7.15 -6.59 -28.70
N VAL A 54 6.84 -7.10 -29.89
CA VAL A 54 6.29 -6.34 -31.01
C VAL A 54 5.00 -7.00 -31.45
N TYR A 55 3.91 -6.23 -31.47
CA TYR A 55 2.59 -6.76 -31.81
C TYR A 55 2.47 -7.03 -33.30
N PHE A 56 1.74 -8.09 -33.67
CA PHE A 56 1.52 -8.42 -35.08
C PHE A 56 0.80 -7.30 -35.84
N THR A 57 -0.07 -6.55 -35.18
CA THR A 57 -0.76 -5.38 -35.75
C THR A 57 0.18 -4.25 -36.16
N GLU A 58 1.41 -4.24 -35.65
CA GLU A 58 2.46 -3.26 -35.98
C GLU A 58 3.39 -3.76 -37.09
N LEU A 59 3.24 -5.01 -37.52
CA LEU A 59 4.12 -5.65 -38.48
C LEU A 59 3.52 -5.65 -39.90
N PRO A 60 4.36 -5.58 -40.95
CA PRO A 60 3.93 -5.83 -42.32
C PRO A 60 3.29 -7.21 -42.51
N LYS A 61 2.42 -7.35 -43.51
CA LYS A 61 1.66 -8.59 -43.76
C LYS A 61 2.55 -9.80 -44.03
N ASP A 62 3.63 -9.63 -44.77
CA ASP A 62 4.61 -10.68 -45.05
C ASP A 62 5.24 -11.23 -43.77
N VAL A 63 5.52 -10.36 -42.79
CA VAL A 63 6.03 -10.76 -41.48
C VAL A 63 4.94 -11.44 -40.65
N GLN A 64 3.71 -10.92 -40.67
CA GLN A 64 2.56 -11.55 -40.00
C GLN A 64 2.33 -12.99 -40.52
N GLU A 65 2.34 -13.17 -41.84
CA GLU A 65 2.14 -14.47 -42.50
C GLU A 65 3.28 -15.44 -42.16
N ARG A 66 4.53 -14.97 -42.18
CA ARG A 66 5.71 -15.78 -41.84
C ARG A 66 5.65 -16.39 -40.44
N PHE A 67 5.06 -15.69 -39.48
CA PHE A 67 4.92 -16.17 -38.09
C PHE A 67 3.51 -16.67 -37.75
N GLY A 68 2.63 -16.81 -38.74
CA GLY A 68 1.32 -17.45 -38.58
C GLY A 68 0.34 -16.64 -37.72
N TYR A 69 0.33 -15.31 -37.89
CA TYR A 69 -0.63 -14.44 -37.19
C TYR A 69 -2.08 -14.84 -37.46
N ASP A 70 -2.84 -15.02 -36.38
CA ASP A 70 -4.28 -15.28 -36.40
C ASP A 70 -4.98 -14.18 -35.58
N PRO A 71 -5.73 -13.26 -36.22
CA PRO A 71 -6.33 -12.12 -35.53
C PRO A 71 -7.37 -12.53 -34.49
N GLN A 72 -8.02 -13.70 -34.65
CA GLN A 72 -8.98 -14.18 -33.66
C GLN A 72 -8.26 -14.65 -32.40
N LYS A 73 -7.22 -15.50 -32.55
CA LYS A 73 -6.42 -15.96 -31.41
C LYS A 73 -5.68 -14.82 -30.71
N ALA A 74 -5.23 -13.83 -31.47
CA ALA A 74 -4.63 -12.62 -30.91
C ALA A 74 -5.63 -11.87 -30.01
N GLY A 75 -6.86 -11.65 -30.50
CA GLY A 75 -7.91 -10.99 -29.73
C GLY A 75 -8.26 -11.73 -28.43
N GLU A 76 -8.41 -13.06 -28.50
CA GLU A 76 -8.69 -13.90 -27.33
C GLU A 76 -7.53 -13.85 -26.32
N TYR A 77 -6.28 -13.95 -26.78
CA TYR A 77 -5.09 -13.89 -25.93
C TYR A 77 -4.92 -12.53 -25.25
N SER A 78 -5.08 -11.42 -26.00
CA SER A 78 -4.96 -10.07 -25.44
C SER A 78 -6.07 -9.78 -24.43
N ALA A 79 -7.31 -10.25 -24.67
CA ALA A 79 -8.41 -10.13 -23.72
C ALA A 79 -8.16 -10.93 -22.43
N GLN A 80 -7.57 -12.12 -22.55
CA GLN A 80 -7.20 -12.92 -21.38
C GLN A 80 -6.09 -12.25 -20.56
N GLN A 81 -5.08 -11.67 -21.21
CA GLN A 81 -4.01 -10.96 -20.51
C GLN A 81 -4.54 -9.70 -19.79
N SER A 82 -5.38 -8.89 -20.43
CA SER A 82 -5.93 -7.68 -19.82
C SER A 82 -6.79 -7.99 -18.59
N ALA A 83 -7.62 -9.03 -18.65
CA ALA A 83 -8.42 -9.47 -17.50
C ALA A 83 -7.54 -9.86 -16.29
N GLY A 84 -6.41 -10.52 -16.53
CA GLY A 84 -5.44 -10.84 -15.48
C GLY A 84 -4.81 -9.60 -14.84
N PHE A 85 -4.42 -8.61 -15.66
CA PHE A 85 -3.87 -7.35 -15.16
C PHE A 85 -4.91 -6.54 -14.38
N ASP A 86 -6.15 -6.48 -14.84
CA ASP A 86 -7.24 -5.79 -14.15
C ASP A 86 -7.52 -6.39 -12.77
N GLN A 87 -7.46 -7.73 -12.65
CA GLN A 87 -7.62 -8.40 -11.38
C GLN A 87 -6.45 -8.07 -10.41
N VAL A 88 -5.22 -8.11 -10.90
CA VAL A 88 -4.03 -7.76 -10.09
C VAL A 88 -4.10 -6.30 -9.65
N ARG A 89 -4.50 -5.40 -10.54
CA ARG A 89 -4.67 -3.97 -10.23
C ARG A 89 -5.73 -3.76 -9.15
N LYS A 90 -6.91 -4.37 -9.29
CA LYS A 90 -7.97 -4.31 -8.26
C LYS A 90 -7.47 -4.83 -6.92
N GLN A 91 -6.76 -5.96 -6.90
CA GLN A 91 -6.21 -6.53 -5.67
C GLN A 91 -5.19 -5.58 -5.01
N GLN A 92 -4.35 -4.90 -5.81
CA GLN A 92 -3.39 -3.92 -5.30
C GLN A 92 -4.09 -2.68 -4.74
N GLU A 93 -5.12 -2.18 -5.41
CA GLU A 93 -5.94 -1.04 -4.95
C GLU A 93 -6.65 -1.38 -3.63
N ASP A 94 -7.27 -2.56 -3.52
CA ASP A 94 -7.93 -3.01 -2.30
C ASP A 94 -6.94 -3.18 -1.14
N THR A 95 -5.78 -3.77 -1.42
CA THR A 95 -4.72 -3.94 -0.40
C THR A 95 -4.20 -2.57 0.08
N SER A 96 -4.05 -1.61 -0.85
CA SER A 96 -3.59 -0.26 -0.52
C SER A 96 -4.64 0.48 0.31
N ARG A 97 -5.92 0.32 -0.03
CA ARG A 97 -7.04 0.87 0.72
C ARG A 97 -7.12 0.29 2.13
N GLN A 98 -7.02 -1.02 2.28
CA GLN A 98 -7.01 -1.68 3.60
C GLN A 98 -5.86 -1.19 4.47
N LYS A 99 -4.66 -1.02 3.90
CA LYS A 99 -3.51 -0.46 4.62
C LYS A 99 -3.74 0.99 5.05
N ALA A 100 -4.32 1.81 4.17
CA ALA A 100 -4.64 3.19 4.49
C ALA A 100 -5.68 3.28 5.61
N GLU A 101 -6.75 2.49 5.53
CA GLU A 101 -7.80 2.42 6.57
C GLU A 101 -7.25 1.92 7.91
N ALA A 102 -6.37 0.91 7.90
CA ALA A 102 -5.72 0.40 9.10
C ALA A 102 -4.81 1.45 9.75
N SER A 103 -3.99 2.15 8.95
CA SER A 103 -3.13 3.23 9.44
C SER A 103 -3.93 4.41 10.00
N GLN A 104 -5.04 4.77 9.35
CA GLN A 104 -5.95 5.81 9.87
C GLN A 104 -6.56 5.41 11.22
N LYS A 105 -7.04 4.17 11.36
CA LYS A 105 -7.57 3.66 12.63
C LYS A 105 -6.51 3.61 13.73
N GLU A 106 -5.29 3.21 13.41
CA GLU A 106 -4.18 3.22 14.37
C GLU A 106 -3.88 4.65 14.84
N ASN A 107 -3.76 5.59 13.90
CA ASN A 107 -3.50 7.00 14.20
C ASN A 107 -4.60 7.62 15.07
N GLN A 108 -5.87 7.32 14.76
CA GLN A 108 -7.01 7.75 15.58
C GLN A 108 -6.95 7.15 16.99
N SER A 109 -6.64 5.86 17.10
CA SER A 109 -6.53 5.18 18.40
C SER A 109 -5.38 5.76 19.23
N ARG A 110 -4.23 6.04 18.61
CA ARG A 110 -3.06 6.66 19.25
C ARG A 110 -3.38 8.08 19.71
N ALA A 111 -4.08 8.87 18.89
CA ALA A 111 -4.54 10.20 19.26
C ALA A 111 -5.49 10.15 20.47
N GLN A 112 -6.48 9.25 20.45
CA GLN A 112 -7.39 9.05 21.59
C GLN A 112 -6.65 8.63 22.87
N GLN A 113 -5.66 7.74 22.76
CA GLN A 113 -4.83 7.35 23.91
C GLN A 113 -4.02 8.53 24.46
N ALA A 114 -3.44 9.36 23.58
CA ALA A 114 -2.73 10.56 24.00
C ALA A 114 -3.65 11.56 24.71
N THR A 115 -4.86 11.77 24.17
CA THR A 115 -5.88 12.61 24.82
C THR A 115 -6.25 12.08 26.20
N ARG A 116 -6.55 10.78 26.33
CA ARG A 116 -6.84 10.16 27.63
C ARG A 116 -5.69 10.30 28.62
N GLN A 117 -4.45 10.14 28.18
CA GLN A 117 -3.30 10.34 29.07
C GLN A 117 -3.20 11.80 29.54
N ASN A 118 -3.45 12.76 28.66
CA ASN A 118 -3.45 14.17 29.03
C ASN A 118 -4.58 14.50 30.01
N GLU A 119 -5.78 13.95 29.81
CA GLU A 119 -6.92 14.08 30.74
C GLU A 119 -6.58 13.51 32.12
N LEU A 120 -5.99 12.32 32.18
CA LEU A 120 -5.56 11.71 33.45
C LEU A 120 -4.49 12.54 34.15
N ARG A 121 -3.52 13.09 33.41
CA ARG A 121 -2.51 14.00 33.97
C ARG A 121 -3.13 15.29 34.51
N ALA A 122 -4.08 15.86 33.80
CA ALA A 122 -4.78 17.06 34.25
C ALA A 122 -5.62 16.78 35.52
N LEU A 123 -6.24 15.61 35.61
CA LEU A 123 -6.98 15.18 36.79
C LEU A 123 -6.05 14.98 37.99
N GLN A 124 -4.89 14.35 37.78
CA GLN A 124 -3.86 14.20 38.82
C GLN A 124 -3.40 15.57 39.34
N ALA A 125 -3.09 16.51 38.45
CA ALA A 125 -2.67 17.85 38.84
C ALA A 125 -3.74 18.59 39.65
N ARG A 126 -5.02 18.45 39.28
CA ARG A 126 -6.15 18.99 40.06
C ARG A 126 -6.26 18.35 41.44
N TYR A 127 -6.04 17.05 41.54
CA TYR A 127 -6.08 16.34 42.81
C TYR A 127 -4.98 16.85 43.75
N ASP A 128 -3.75 16.98 43.24
CA ASP A 128 -2.62 17.50 43.99
C ASP A 128 -2.86 18.95 44.47
N GLU A 129 -3.47 19.78 43.63
CA GLU A 129 -3.84 21.15 44.00
C GLU A 129 -4.90 21.18 45.09
N LEU A 130 -5.95 20.35 44.99
CA LEU A 130 -7.01 20.28 45.98
C LEU A 130 -6.46 19.82 47.34
N GLN A 131 -5.56 18.84 47.34
CA GLN A 131 -4.92 18.35 48.55
C GLN A 131 -4.10 19.47 49.24
N ARG A 132 -3.38 20.30 48.47
CA ARG A 132 -2.68 21.48 49.04
C ARG A 132 -3.63 22.52 49.61
N GLN A 133 -4.80 22.73 48.97
CA GLN A 133 -5.81 23.63 49.49
C GLN A 133 -6.40 23.12 50.80
N GLU A 134 -6.67 21.81 50.89
CA GLU A 134 -7.12 21.16 52.12
C GLU A 134 -6.10 21.32 53.25
N ASP A 135 -4.83 21.00 53.01
CA ASP A 135 -3.74 21.18 53.99
C ASP A 135 -3.64 22.64 54.46
N GLY A 136 -3.74 23.59 53.53
CA GLY A 136 -3.74 25.02 53.84
C GLY A 136 -4.94 25.48 54.66
N LEU A 137 -6.12 24.89 54.47
CA LEU A 137 -7.31 25.16 55.28
C LEU A 137 -7.17 24.57 56.68
N LEU A 138 -6.66 23.34 56.80
CA LEU A 138 -6.43 22.69 58.09
C LEU A 138 -5.44 23.50 58.95
N LEU A 139 -4.39 24.06 58.35
CA LEU A 139 -3.45 24.93 59.04
C LEU A 139 -4.16 26.16 59.64
N ARG A 140 -4.97 26.87 58.84
CA ARG A 140 -5.70 28.06 59.28
C ARG A 140 -6.72 27.76 60.38
N ILE A 141 -7.40 26.62 60.29
CA ILE A 141 -8.32 26.17 61.35
C ILE A 141 -7.55 25.91 62.65
N GLY A 142 -6.37 25.30 62.57
CA GLY A 142 -5.48 25.08 63.71
C GLY A 142 -5.03 26.38 64.38
N GLU A 143 -4.60 27.36 63.58
CA GLU A 143 -4.21 28.70 64.05
C GLU A 143 -5.37 29.44 64.72
N ALA A 144 -6.55 29.43 64.10
CA ALA A 144 -7.75 30.09 64.63
C ALA A 144 -8.26 29.48 65.95
N LYS A 145 -7.90 28.23 66.24
CA LYS A 145 -8.28 27.52 67.47
C LYS A 145 -7.31 27.78 68.63
N GLN A 146 -6.17 28.44 68.41
CA GLN A 146 -5.29 28.84 69.51
C GLN A 146 -5.96 29.92 70.35
N PRO A 147 -5.99 29.79 71.70
CA PRO A 147 -6.62 30.79 72.56
C PRO A 147 -5.92 32.13 72.38
N GLY A 148 -6.70 33.18 72.11
CA GLY A 148 -6.20 34.55 71.99
C GLY A 148 -5.46 35.01 73.27
N PRO A 149 -4.65 36.08 73.19
CA PRO A 149 -3.83 36.52 74.32
C PRO A 149 -4.71 36.68 75.56
N THR A 150 -4.35 35.98 76.64
CA THR A 150 -5.03 36.12 77.92
C THR A 150 -4.84 37.56 78.38
N TYR A 151 -5.87 38.39 78.21
CA TYR A 151 -5.92 39.70 78.83
C TYR A 151 -6.02 39.50 80.34
N ARG A 152 -4.85 39.44 80.99
CA ARG A 152 -4.73 39.53 82.44
C ARG A 152 -5.06 40.97 82.83
N GLY A 153 -6.36 41.26 82.93
CA GLY A 153 -6.87 42.50 83.48
C GLY A 153 -6.47 42.62 84.95
N GLY A 154 -5.36 43.30 85.20
CA GLY A 154 -4.96 43.75 86.54
C GLY A 154 -5.83 44.94 86.93
N LYS A 155 -6.86 44.68 87.74
CA LYS A 155 -7.55 45.69 88.55
C LYS A 155 -6.63 46.15 89.68
N ASN A 156 -6.54 47.47 89.83
CA ASN A 156 -6.55 48.28 91.06
C ASN A 156 -5.47 47.93 92.12
N ASN A 157 -4.68 48.89 92.62
CA ASN A 157 -5.12 50.07 93.36
C ASN A 157 -3.96 51.07 93.44
#